data_AF-A0A8H5H7A4-F1
#
_entry.id   AF-A0A8H5H7A4-F1
#
_cell.length_a   1.000
_cell.length_b   1.000
_cell.length_c   1.000
_cell.angle_alpha   90.00
_cell.angle_beta   90.00
_cell.angle_gamma   90.00
#
_symmetry.space_group_name_H-M   'P 1'
#
loop_
_entity.id
_entity.type
_entity.pdbx_description
1 polymer ?
#
loop_
_entity_poly.entity_id
_entity_poly.type
_entity_poly.pdbx_seq_one_letter_code
_entity_poly.pdbx_strand_id
1 'polypeptide(L)'
;MPLSSVLTRLVVYGAASLTLRSAACVWNDICDVDFDRQVERTKTRPLASGAVSMAGAYLYLILLTMGFVGSLYRLNSPNAFYQGVFDITVLNLIYPLMKRVTYLPQAWLGLAINWGFVIAWVDISGRSIIADKEIMGFGILSFACWTLVYDTIYACQDLNDDKRAGVKSTALLFGSYLSPILQFFAALYVASLSYIGYLNGQGAWFYGISVVGSALHVLWQLSTHNPMSATNCKERFDSNIKLGGIVASGLFVDYLAKVVV
;
A
#
# COMPACT_ATOMS: atom_id res chain seq x y z
N MET A 1 -10.86 20.56 -11.01
CA MET A 1 -12.02 20.16 -10.16
C MET A 1 -12.18 21.20 -9.06
N PRO A 2 -13.39 21.62 -8.67
CA PRO A 2 -13.58 22.54 -7.54
C PRO A 2 -13.13 21.94 -6.20
N LEU A 3 -12.67 22.78 -5.28
CA LEU A 3 -12.18 22.34 -3.95
C LEU A 3 -13.25 21.57 -3.15
N SER A 4 -14.53 21.99 -3.23
CA SER A 4 -15.63 21.30 -2.56
C SER A 4 -15.80 19.84 -3.01
N SER A 5 -15.64 19.58 -4.31
CA SER A 5 -15.67 18.23 -4.88
C SER A 5 -14.47 17.41 -4.41
N VAL A 6 -13.27 18.01 -4.35
CA VAL A 6 -12.07 17.34 -3.82
C VAL A 6 -12.28 16.93 -2.38
N LEU A 7 -12.76 17.83 -1.52
CA LEU A 7 -13.01 17.53 -0.11
C LEU A 7 -14.04 16.40 0.07
N THR A 8 -15.10 16.40 -0.73
CA THR A 8 -16.11 15.33 -0.70
C THR A 8 -15.50 13.99 -1.10
N ARG A 9 -14.67 13.96 -2.15
CA ARG A 9 -13.98 12.75 -2.60
C ARG A 9 -12.98 12.24 -1.57
N LEU A 10 -12.24 13.14 -0.90
CA LEU A 10 -11.32 12.76 0.18
C LEU A 10 -12.04 12.08 1.34
N VAL A 11 -13.23 12.55 1.73
CA VAL A 11 -14.03 11.90 2.78
C VAL A 11 -14.47 10.50 2.33
N VAL A 12 -15.00 10.37 1.11
CA VAL A 12 -15.45 9.08 0.56
C VAL A 12 -14.30 8.08 0.46
N TYR A 13 -13.17 8.49 -0.13
CA TYR A 13 -12.01 7.62 -0.29
C TYR A 13 -11.31 7.32 1.04
N GLY A 14 -11.30 8.28 1.97
CA GLY A 14 -10.79 8.08 3.32
C GLY A 14 -11.60 7.03 4.07
N ALA A 15 -12.93 7.09 4.01
CA ALA A 15 -13.81 6.09 4.60
C ALA A 15 -13.63 4.72 3.92
N ALA A 16 -13.56 4.67 2.59
CA ALA A 16 -13.31 3.45 1.83
C ALA A 16 -11.96 2.81 2.20
N SER A 17 -10.89 3.60 2.24
CA SER A 17 -9.54 3.13 2.59
C SER A 17 -9.47 2.62 4.03
N LEU A 18 -10.07 3.34 4.99
CA LEU A 18 -10.09 2.93 6.39
C LEU A 18 -10.82 1.59 6.57
N THR A 19 -12.00 1.45 5.97
CA THR A 19 -12.82 0.24 6.08
C THR A 19 -12.19 -0.94 5.36
N LEU A 20 -11.71 -0.77 4.12
CA LEU A 20 -11.02 -1.82 3.38
C LEU A 20 -9.73 -2.27 4.06
N ARG A 21 -8.89 -1.34 4.51
CA ARG A 21 -7.62 -1.70 5.16
C ARG A 21 -7.87 -2.47 6.44
N SER A 22 -8.85 -2.05 7.23
CA SER A 22 -9.25 -2.77 8.44
C SER A 22 -9.76 -4.17 8.10
N ALA A 23 -10.61 -4.31 7.09
CA ALA A 23 -11.12 -5.60 6.64
C ALA A 23 -9.99 -6.54 6.18
N ALA A 24 -9.05 -6.02 5.38
CA ALA A 24 -7.90 -6.77 4.90
C ALA A 24 -6.99 -7.24 6.05
N CYS A 25 -6.78 -6.42 7.08
CA CYS A 25 -6.03 -6.82 8.27
C CYS A 25 -6.76 -7.93 9.06
N VAL A 26 -8.08 -7.80 9.28
CA VAL A 26 -8.87 -8.84 9.96
C VAL A 26 -8.84 -10.15 9.17
N TRP A 27 -8.98 -10.09 7.84
CA TRP A 27 -8.87 -11.26 6.98
C TRP A 27 -7.48 -11.89 7.04
N ASN A 28 -6.42 -11.08 7.07
CA ASN A 28 -5.05 -11.55 7.25
C ASN A 28 -4.90 -12.29 8.58
N ASP A 29 -5.35 -11.70 9.69
CA ASP A 29 -5.27 -12.31 11.02
C ASP A 29 -6.08 -13.62 11.12
N ILE A 30 -7.24 -13.70 10.45
CA ILE A 30 -8.03 -14.94 10.35
C ILE A 30 -7.22 -16.03 9.61
N CYS A 31 -6.61 -15.68 8.47
CA CYS A 31 -5.81 -16.63 7.69
C CYS A 31 -4.55 -17.08 8.42
N ASP A 32 -3.97 -16.19 9.24
CA ASP A 32 -2.65 -16.36 9.84
C ASP A 32 -2.68 -16.82 11.30
N VAL A 33 -3.86 -17.00 11.90
CA VAL A 33 -4.03 -17.29 13.33
C VAL A 33 -3.10 -18.39 13.86
N ASP A 34 -2.89 -19.47 13.12
CA ASP A 34 -2.05 -20.59 13.55
C ASP A 34 -0.55 -20.29 13.40
N PHE A 35 -0.17 -19.49 12.41
CA PHE A 35 1.21 -19.02 12.26
C PHE A 35 1.54 -17.97 13.32
N ASP A 36 0.61 -17.04 13.56
CA ASP A 36 0.80 -15.94 14.49
C ASP A 36 1.01 -16.43 15.92
N ARG A 37 0.39 -17.56 16.30
CA ARG A 37 0.61 -18.24 17.59
C ARG A 37 2.04 -18.76 17.79
N GLN A 38 2.76 -19.03 16.71
CA GLN A 38 4.10 -19.64 16.73
C GLN A 38 5.22 -18.59 16.74
N VAL A 39 4.90 -17.31 16.50
CA VAL A 39 5.89 -16.23 16.37
C VAL A 39 5.80 -15.30 17.58
N GLU A 40 6.95 -15.03 18.22
CA GLU A 40 7.03 -14.31 19.49
C GLU A 40 6.39 -12.92 19.43
N ARG A 41 6.58 -12.22 18.30
CA ARG A 41 6.04 -10.88 18.07
C ARG A 41 4.52 -10.86 17.88
N THR A 42 3.94 -11.91 17.32
CA THR A 42 2.53 -11.93 16.89
C THR A 42 1.63 -12.80 17.76
N LYS A 43 2.17 -13.62 18.66
CA LYS A 43 1.38 -14.49 19.54
C LYS A 43 0.39 -13.71 20.44
N THR A 44 0.67 -12.43 20.68
CA THR A 44 -0.17 -11.51 21.48
C THR A 44 -1.25 -10.81 20.66
N ARG A 45 -1.33 -11.04 19.34
CA ARG A 45 -2.41 -10.49 18.51
C ARG A 45 -3.79 -10.96 19.00
N PRO A 46 -4.86 -10.16 18.83
CA PRO A 46 -6.16 -10.45 19.43
C PRO A 46 -6.75 -11.84 19.07
N LEU A 47 -6.62 -12.26 17.82
CA LEU A 47 -7.08 -13.57 17.36
C LEU A 47 -6.16 -14.71 17.81
N ALA A 48 -4.83 -14.51 17.70
CA ALA A 48 -3.84 -15.52 18.09
C ALA A 48 -3.90 -15.84 19.59
N SER A 49 -4.05 -14.81 20.43
CA SER A 49 -4.15 -14.91 21.90
C SER A 49 -5.52 -15.37 22.40
N GLY A 50 -6.55 -15.40 21.53
CA GLY A 50 -7.92 -15.74 21.90
C GLY A 50 -8.68 -14.61 22.60
N ALA A 51 -8.14 -13.39 22.67
CA ALA A 51 -8.83 -12.22 23.19
C ALA A 51 -10.10 -11.85 22.39
N VAL A 52 -10.13 -12.22 21.09
CA VAL A 52 -11.29 -12.10 20.21
C VAL A 52 -11.66 -13.48 19.66
N SER A 53 -12.95 -13.83 19.68
CA SER A 53 -13.43 -15.08 19.11
C SER A 53 -13.42 -15.05 17.58
N MET A 54 -13.27 -16.21 16.95
CA MET A 54 -13.31 -16.33 15.49
C MET A 54 -14.63 -15.82 14.90
N ALA A 55 -15.76 -16.12 15.56
CA ALA A 55 -17.07 -15.61 15.18
C ALA A 55 -17.15 -14.07 15.27
N GLY A 56 -16.56 -13.47 16.32
CA GLY A 56 -16.48 -12.02 16.47
C GLY A 56 -15.65 -11.37 15.36
N ALA A 57 -14.53 -11.99 14.96
CA ALA A 57 -13.70 -11.51 13.86
C ALA A 57 -14.44 -11.56 12.51
N TYR A 58 -15.16 -12.65 12.21
CA TYR A 58 -15.98 -12.73 11.00
C TYR A 58 -17.11 -11.68 10.98
N LEU A 59 -17.79 -11.46 12.11
CA LEU A 59 -18.81 -10.42 12.20
C LEU A 59 -18.20 -9.03 11.93
N TYR A 60 -17.05 -8.73 12.54
CA TYR A 60 -16.38 -7.45 12.33
C TYR A 60 -15.89 -7.28 10.88
N LEU A 61 -15.37 -8.35 10.26
CA LEU A 61 -14.99 -8.37 8.86
C LEU A 61 -16.18 -8.05 7.94
N ILE A 62 -17.36 -8.63 8.19
CA ILE A 62 -18.59 -8.36 7.43
C ILE A 62 -18.98 -6.88 7.55
N LEU A 63 -18.99 -6.34 8.77
CA LEU A 63 -19.35 -4.93 9.00
C LEU A 63 -18.39 -3.96 8.27
N LEU A 64 -17.09 -4.22 8.33
CA LEU A 64 -16.08 -3.43 7.62
C LEU A 64 -16.24 -3.54 6.10
N THR A 65 -16.49 -4.75 5.60
CA THR A 65 -16.73 -5.00 4.17
C THR A 65 -17.98 -4.29 3.69
N MET A 66 -19.05 -4.29 4.47
CA MET A 66 -20.27 -3.53 4.17
C MET A 66 -20.00 -2.02 4.14
N GLY A 67 -19.17 -1.50 5.05
CA GLY A 67 -18.74 -0.09 5.03
C GLY A 67 -17.95 0.28 3.77
N PHE A 68 -17.04 -0.60 3.33
CA PHE A 68 -16.30 -0.42 2.08
C PHE A 68 -17.24 -0.43 0.87
N VAL A 69 -18.08 -1.47 0.74
CA VAL A 69 -19.06 -1.59 -0.35
C VAL A 69 -20.03 -0.40 -0.36
N GLY A 70 -20.49 0.06 0.80
CA GLY A 70 -21.30 1.27 0.94
C GLY A 70 -20.60 2.52 0.39
N SER A 71 -19.29 2.62 0.58
CA SER A 71 -18.47 3.71 0.00
C SER A 71 -18.36 3.60 -1.52
N LEU A 72 -18.33 2.38 -2.09
CA LEU A 72 -18.30 2.18 -3.54
C LEU A 72 -19.57 2.70 -4.23
N TYR A 73 -20.74 2.66 -3.58
CA TYR A 73 -21.97 3.25 -4.10
C TYR A 73 -21.95 4.79 -4.18
N ARG A 74 -20.93 5.44 -3.61
CA ARG A 74 -20.73 6.90 -3.71
C ARG A 74 -19.81 7.29 -4.87
N LEU A 75 -19.27 6.31 -5.59
CA LEU A 75 -18.50 6.53 -6.81
C LEU A 75 -19.44 6.93 -7.95
N ASN A 76 -18.96 7.79 -8.83
CA ASN A 76 -19.67 8.25 -10.02
C ASN A 76 -19.58 7.25 -11.18
N SER A 77 -18.52 6.45 -11.21
CA SER A 77 -18.21 5.57 -12.34
C SER A 77 -18.56 4.12 -12.01
N PRO A 78 -19.42 3.45 -12.80
CA PRO A 78 -19.64 2.01 -12.68
C PRO A 78 -18.34 1.21 -12.81
N ASN A 79 -17.42 1.67 -13.66
CA ASN A 79 -16.11 1.05 -13.80
C ASN A 79 -15.31 1.11 -12.50
N ALA A 80 -15.37 2.24 -11.77
CA ALA A 80 -14.69 2.36 -10.48
C ALA A 80 -15.31 1.43 -9.43
N PHE A 81 -16.64 1.26 -9.44
CA PHE A 81 -17.31 0.26 -8.59
C PHE A 81 -16.78 -1.15 -8.87
N TYR A 82 -16.70 -1.57 -10.14
CA TYR A 82 -16.15 -2.88 -10.49
C TYR A 82 -14.69 -3.04 -10.08
N GLN A 83 -13.88 -1.98 -10.16
CA GLN A 83 -12.51 -2.01 -9.64
C GLN A 83 -12.45 -2.18 -8.13
N GLY A 84 -13.36 -1.54 -7.38
CA GLY A 84 -13.47 -1.73 -5.93
C GLY A 84 -13.89 -3.15 -5.55
N VAL A 85 -14.82 -3.76 -6.31
CA VAL A 85 -15.21 -5.16 -6.12
C VAL A 85 -14.03 -6.08 -6.44
N PHE A 86 -13.29 -5.84 -7.52
CA PHE A 86 -12.10 -6.61 -7.86
C PHE A 86 -11.02 -6.53 -6.77
N ASP A 87 -10.79 -5.33 -6.22
CA ASP A 87 -9.82 -5.10 -5.16
C ASP A 87 -10.09 -5.96 -3.91
N ILE A 88 -11.33 -5.93 -3.42
CA ILE A 88 -11.68 -6.68 -2.21
C ILE A 88 -11.79 -8.19 -2.45
N THR A 89 -12.35 -8.62 -3.60
CA THR A 89 -12.62 -10.04 -3.86
C THR A 89 -11.43 -10.82 -4.41
N VAL A 90 -10.50 -10.15 -5.10
CA VAL A 90 -9.35 -10.80 -5.73
C VAL A 90 -8.08 -10.40 -5.00
N LEU A 91 -7.74 -9.11 -4.99
CA LEU A 91 -6.42 -8.69 -4.50
C LEU A 91 -6.27 -8.90 -2.99
N ASN A 92 -7.16 -8.30 -2.20
CA ASN A 92 -7.09 -8.37 -0.73
C ASN A 92 -7.46 -9.76 -0.19
N LEU A 93 -8.38 -10.48 -0.84
CA LEU A 93 -8.75 -11.84 -0.42
C LEU A 93 -7.59 -12.83 -0.60
N ILE A 94 -6.86 -12.74 -1.72
CA ILE A 94 -5.77 -13.67 -2.04
C ILE A 94 -4.48 -13.31 -1.28
N TYR A 95 -4.28 -12.03 -0.96
CA TYR A 95 -3.02 -11.53 -0.40
C TYR A 95 -2.45 -12.38 0.77
N PRO A 96 -3.20 -12.70 1.85
CA PRO A 96 -2.66 -13.45 2.98
C PRO A 96 -2.16 -14.85 2.60
N LEU A 97 -2.69 -15.43 1.52
CA LEU A 97 -2.32 -16.76 1.04
C LEU A 97 -1.00 -16.74 0.27
N MET A 98 -0.56 -15.58 -0.23
CA MET A 98 0.59 -15.47 -1.13
C MET A 98 1.90 -15.89 -0.47
N LYS A 99 2.06 -15.67 0.84
CA LYS A 99 3.27 -16.11 1.57
C LYS A 99 3.47 -17.62 1.61
N ARG A 100 2.41 -18.41 1.31
CA ARG A 100 2.46 -19.87 1.19
C ARG A 100 2.89 -20.31 -0.22
N VAL A 101 2.58 -19.50 -1.23
CA VAL A 101 2.73 -19.87 -2.65
C VAL A 101 4.00 -19.27 -3.26
N THR A 102 4.39 -18.06 -2.88
CA THR A 102 5.51 -17.32 -3.51
C THR A 102 6.45 -16.68 -2.49
N TYR A 103 7.68 -16.39 -2.91
CA TYR A 103 8.64 -15.56 -2.17
C TYR A 103 8.44 -14.05 -2.40
N LEU A 104 7.45 -13.66 -3.19
CA LEU A 104 7.12 -12.26 -3.48
C LEU A 104 5.73 -11.85 -2.94
N PRO A 105 5.30 -12.20 -1.72
CA PRO A 105 4.02 -11.74 -1.19
C PRO A 105 3.95 -10.20 -1.12
N GLN A 106 5.09 -9.53 -0.93
CA GLN A 106 5.21 -8.07 -0.96
C GLN A 106 4.83 -7.46 -2.32
N ALA A 107 5.09 -8.15 -3.43
CA ALA A 107 4.70 -7.67 -4.74
C ALA A 107 3.17 -7.70 -4.90
N TRP A 108 2.52 -8.77 -4.41
CA TRP A 108 1.07 -8.87 -4.40
C TRP A 108 0.45 -7.84 -3.45
N LEU A 109 1.04 -7.65 -2.25
CA LEU A 109 0.64 -6.58 -1.33
C LEU A 109 0.68 -5.23 -2.02
N GLY A 110 1.77 -4.94 -2.75
CA GLY A 110 1.95 -3.71 -3.51
C GLY A 110 0.88 -3.49 -4.57
N LEU A 111 0.27 -4.55 -5.12
CA LEU A 111 -0.91 -4.40 -5.98
C LEU A 111 -2.17 -4.13 -5.14
N ALA A 112 -2.42 -4.94 -4.11
CA ALA A 112 -3.64 -4.90 -3.31
C ALA A 112 -3.84 -3.56 -2.60
N ILE A 113 -2.83 -3.05 -1.88
CA ILE A 113 -3.02 -1.83 -1.09
C ILE A 113 -3.02 -0.56 -1.93
N ASN A 114 -2.41 -0.61 -3.11
CA ASN A 114 -2.31 0.55 -4.01
C ASN A 114 -3.42 0.58 -5.05
N TRP A 115 -4.31 -0.43 -5.10
CA TRP A 115 -5.42 -0.45 -6.06
C TRP A 115 -6.43 0.68 -5.85
N GLY A 116 -6.46 1.28 -4.64
CA GLY A 116 -7.19 2.51 -4.36
C GLY A 116 -6.86 3.66 -5.32
N PHE A 117 -5.61 3.73 -5.83
CA PHE A 117 -5.23 4.68 -6.88
C PHE A 117 -6.02 4.46 -8.17
N VAL A 118 -6.18 3.21 -8.61
CA VAL A 118 -6.93 2.85 -9.82
C VAL A 118 -8.40 3.18 -9.65
N ILE A 119 -8.99 2.82 -8.50
CA ILE A 119 -10.39 3.11 -8.18
C ILE A 119 -10.63 4.63 -8.23
N ALA A 120 -9.80 5.42 -7.54
CA ALA A 120 -9.94 6.88 -7.51
C ALA A 120 -9.72 7.52 -8.88
N TRP A 121 -8.75 7.03 -9.66
CA TRP A 121 -8.50 7.55 -11.01
C TRP A 121 -9.68 7.29 -11.95
N VAL A 122 -10.20 6.06 -11.99
CA VAL A 122 -11.34 5.69 -12.84
C VAL A 122 -12.61 6.43 -12.42
N ASP A 123 -12.78 6.68 -11.12
CA ASP A 123 -13.89 7.46 -10.58
C ASP A 123 -13.83 8.94 -11.00
N ILE A 124 -12.66 9.57 -10.86
CA ILE A 124 -12.49 11.01 -11.13
C ILE A 124 -12.41 11.30 -12.64
N SER A 125 -11.63 10.52 -13.38
CA SER A 125 -11.41 10.76 -14.81
C SER A 125 -12.60 10.33 -15.66
N GLY A 126 -13.42 9.39 -15.18
CA GLY A 126 -14.46 8.72 -15.96
C GLY A 126 -13.90 7.85 -17.11
N ARG A 127 -12.58 7.72 -17.24
CA ARG A 127 -11.90 6.94 -18.28
C ARG A 127 -11.60 5.53 -17.78
N SER A 128 -11.50 4.59 -18.73
CA SER A 128 -11.16 3.21 -18.41
C SER A 128 -9.65 3.05 -18.17
N ILE A 129 -9.27 1.97 -17.48
CA ILE A 129 -7.86 1.60 -17.26
C ILE A 129 -7.12 1.45 -18.59
N ILE A 130 -7.80 0.96 -19.63
CA ILE A 130 -7.21 0.76 -20.96
C ILE A 130 -6.92 2.09 -21.64
N ALA A 131 -7.81 3.08 -21.48
CA ALA A 131 -7.63 4.41 -22.06
C ALA A 131 -6.42 5.14 -21.46
N ASP A 132 -6.17 4.96 -20.16
CA ASP A 132 -5.05 5.58 -19.43
C ASP A 132 -3.95 4.58 -19.03
N LYS A 133 -3.74 3.55 -19.87
CA LYS A 133 -2.87 2.40 -19.54
C LYS A 133 -1.46 2.78 -19.09
N GLU A 134 -0.89 3.87 -19.60
CA GLU A 134 0.45 4.32 -19.23
C GLU A 134 0.47 4.88 -17.80
N ILE A 135 -0.47 5.77 -17.48
CA ILE A 135 -0.58 6.34 -16.12
C ILE A 135 -0.94 5.23 -15.13
N MET A 136 -1.83 4.30 -15.50
CA MET A 136 -2.21 3.17 -14.66
C MET A 136 -1.04 2.22 -14.44
N GLY A 137 -0.33 1.84 -15.50
CA GLY A 137 0.80 0.92 -15.44
C GLY A 137 1.96 1.48 -14.62
N PHE A 138 2.42 2.69 -14.92
CA PHE A 138 3.52 3.32 -14.18
C PHE A 138 3.10 3.79 -12.78
N GLY A 139 1.83 4.14 -12.56
CA GLY A 139 1.31 4.50 -11.23
C GLY A 139 1.30 3.30 -10.29
N ILE A 140 0.76 2.16 -10.74
CA ILE A 140 0.81 0.91 -9.99
C ILE A 140 2.25 0.45 -9.80
N LEU A 141 3.09 0.52 -10.85
CA LEU A 141 4.51 0.17 -10.73
C LEU A 141 5.22 1.01 -9.66
N SER A 142 4.99 2.32 -9.67
CA SER A 142 5.55 3.26 -8.70
C SER A 142 5.21 2.84 -7.28
N PHE A 143 3.91 2.75 -6.96
CA PHE A 143 3.47 2.46 -5.60
C PHE A 143 3.78 1.02 -5.17
N ALA A 144 3.72 0.04 -6.08
CA ALA A 144 4.11 -1.34 -5.79
C ALA A 144 5.62 -1.45 -5.50
N CYS A 145 6.48 -0.71 -6.21
CA CYS A 145 7.91 -0.64 -5.91
C CYS A 145 8.16 0.00 -4.54
N TRP A 146 7.43 1.06 -4.21
CA TRP A 146 7.50 1.65 -2.86
C TRP A 146 7.09 0.63 -1.78
N THR A 147 6.00 -0.10 -1.98
CA THR A 147 5.59 -1.20 -1.09
C THR A 147 6.63 -2.29 -0.97
N LEU A 148 7.22 -2.71 -2.08
CA LEU A 148 8.33 -3.67 -2.08
C LEU A 148 9.50 -3.17 -1.23
N VAL A 149 9.83 -1.88 -1.30
CA VAL A 149 10.92 -1.32 -0.50
C VAL A 149 10.59 -1.41 1.00
N TYR A 150 9.50 -0.77 1.44
CA TYR A 150 9.26 -0.68 2.88
C TYR A 150 8.83 -2.00 3.51
N ASP A 151 8.08 -2.83 2.78
CA ASP A 151 7.54 -4.07 3.35
C ASP A 151 8.61 -5.16 3.38
N THR A 152 9.60 -5.11 2.48
CA THR A 152 10.81 -5.93 2.59
C THR A 152 11.68 -5.50 3.77
N ILE A 153 11.84 -4.19 4.02
CA ILE A 153 12.51 -3.68 5.22
C ILE A 153 11.77 -4.17 6.48
N TYR A 154 10.44 -4.10 6.48
CA TYR A 154 9.63 -4.60 7.59
C TYR A 154 9.83 -6.10 7.82
N ALA A 155 9.83 -6.90 6.75
CA ALA A 155 10.05 -8.35 6.82
C ALA A 155 11.44 -8.75 7.35
N CYS A 156 12.44 -7.85 7.31
CA CYS A 156 13.74 -8.12 7.94
C CYS A 156 13.64 -8.26 9.47
N GLN A 157 12.58 -7.74 10.11
CA GLN A 157 12.37 -7.88 11.56
C GLN A 157 12.19 -9.33 12.01
N ASP A 158 11.52 -10.13 11.19
CA ASP A 158 11.15 -11.50 11.54
C ASP A 158 11.98 -12.54 10.78
N LEU A 159 13.09 -12.14 10.14
CA LEU A 159 13.86 -12.98 9.22
C LEU A 159 14.23 -14.35 9.80
N ASN A 160 14.68 -14.37 11.07
CA ASN A 160 15.07 -15.61 11.76
C ASN A 160 13.86 -16.48 12.13
N ASP A 161 12.72 -15.86 12.44
CA ASP A 161 11.50 -16.57 12.83
C ASP A 161 10.82 -17.13 11.58
N ASP A 162 10.72 -16.33 10.51
CA ASP A 162 10.21 -16.73 9.20
C ASP A 162 10.99 -17.92 8.63
N LYS A 163 12.33 -17.88 8.74
CA LYS A 163 13.19 -18.99 8.31
C LYS A 163 12.89 -20.29 9.07
N ARG A 164 12.59 -20.21 10.36
CA ARG A 164 12.24 -21.37 11.20
C ARG A 164 10.81 -21.87 10.93
N ALA A 165 9.87 -20.95 10.69
CA ALA A 165 8.47 -21.26 10.41
C ALA A 165 8.20 -21.67 8.95
N GLY A 166 9.19 -21.56 8.05
CA GLY A 166 9.04 -21.89 6.63
C GLY A 166 8.23 -20.85 5.85
N VAL A 167 8.09 -19.63 6.38
CA VAL A 167 7.39 -18.52 5.72
C VAL A 167 8.28 -17.95 4.62
N LYS A 168 7.73 -17.74 3.42
CA LYS A 168 8.46 -17.18 2.28
C LYS A 168 8.32 -15.66 2.25
N SER A 169 9.42 -14.93 2.07
CA SER A 169 9.44 -13.47 1.97
C SER A 169 10.54 -12.95 1.03
N THR A 170 10.41 -11.71 0.56
CA THR A 170 11.45 -11.03 -0.23
C THR A 170 12.75 -10.89 0.54
N ALA A 171 12.70 -10.68 1.85
CA ALA A 171 13.89 -10.58 2.69
C ALA A 171 14.72 -11.87 2.66
N LEU A 172 14.05 -13.04 2.70
CA LEU A 172 14.70 -14.34 2.52
C LEU A 172 15.21 -14.55 1.09
N LEU A 173 14.42 -14.17 0.09
CA LEU A 173 14.76 -14.34 -1.32
C LEU A 173 15.97 -13.49 -1.74
N PHE A 174 16.02 -12.23 -1.31
CA PHE A 174 17.05 -11.29 -1.73
C PHE A 174 18.38 -11.54 -1.02
N GLY A 175 18.36 -12.06 0.22
CA GLY A 175 19.55 -12.48 0.94
C GLY A 175 20.68 -11.43 0.91
N SER A 176 21.85 -11.80 0.40
CA SER A 176 23.00 -10.90 0.28
C SER A 176 22.80 -9.73 -0.70
N TYR A 177 21.82 -9.82 -1.61
CA TYR A 177 21.48 -8.78 -2.58
C TYR A 177 20.35 -7.85 -2.10
N LEU A 178 19.95 -7.93 -0.82
CA LEU A 178 18.89 -7.11 -0.24
C LEU A 178 19.06 -5.61 -0.55
N SER A 179 20.22 -5.04 -0.19
CA SER A 179 20.47 -3.60 -0.39
C SER A 179 20.39 -3.15 -1.86
N PRO A 180 21.13 -3.76 -2.82
CA PRO A 180 21.06 -3.33 -4.21
C PRO A 180 19.66 -3.53 -4.84
N ILE A 181 18.92 -4.58 -4.46
CA ILE A 181 17.56 -4.79 -4.97
C ILE A 181 16.59 -3.73 -4.43
N LEU A 182 16.68 -3.36 -3.15
CA LEU A 182 15.87 -2.28 -2.58
C LEU A 182 16.19 -0.92 -3.22
N GLN A 183 17.47 -0.65 -3.51
CA GLN A 183 17.88 0.55 -4.24
C GLN A 183 17.30 0.59 -5.66
N PHE A 184 17.29 -0.55 -6.37
CA PHE A 184 16.66 -0.67 -7.68
C PHE A 184 15.16 -0.36 -7.62
N PHE A 185 14.42 -0.96 -6.67
CA PHE A 185 12.99 -0.67 -6.53
C PHE A 185 12.72 0.78 -6.09
N ALA A 186 13.55 1.37 -5.23
CA ALA A 186 13.41 2.77 -4.84
C ALA A 186 13.66 3.72 -6.04
N ALA A 187 14.66 3.43 -6.88
CA ALA A 187 14.89 4.18 -8.11
C ALA A 187 13.70 4.05 -9.08
N LEU A 188 13.17 2.83 -9.24
CA LEU A 188 12.01 2.58 -10.11
C LEU A 188 10.74 3.27 -9.59
N TYR A 189 10.53 3.32 -8.28
CA TYR A 189 9.47 4.09 -7.63
C TYR A 189 9.56 5.57 -8.00
N VAL A 190 10.71 6.21 -7.74
CA VAL A 190 10.89 7.66 -7.98
C VAL A 190 10.80 7.97 -9.48
N ALA A 191 11.42 7.16 -10.34
CA ALA A 191 11.36 7.34 -11.79
C ALA A 191 9.93 7.22 -12.32
N SER A 192 9.19 6.21 -11.87
CA SER A 192 7.79 6.02 -12.27
C SER A 192 6.88 7.12 -11.73
N LEU A 193 7.09 7.59 -10.50
CA LEU A 193 6.38 8.73 -9.92
C LEU A 193 6.62 10.02 -10.72
N SER A 194 7.87 10.26 -11.13
CA SER A 194 8.22 11.37 -12.00
C SER A 194 7.55 11.25 -13.37
N TYR A 195 7.55 10.06 -13.97
CA TYR A 195 6.99 9.82 -15.29
C TYR A 195 5.46 9.98 -15.32
N ILE A 196 4.73 9.46 -14.33
CA ILE A 196 3.27 9.71 -14.24
C ILE A 196 2.96 11.19 -13.99
N GLY A 197 3.84 11.91 -13.29
CA GLY A 197 3.75 13.36 -13.15
C GLY A 197 3.86 14.08 -14.49
N TYR A 198 4.80 13.66 -15.33
CA TYR A 198 4.97 14.17 -16.68
C TYR A 198 3.74 13.90 -17.55
N LEU A 199 3.26 12.66 -17.58
CA LEU A 199 2.07 12.26 -18.34
C LEU A 199 0.81 13.03 -17.90
N ASN A 200 0.69 13.35 -16.61
CA ASN A 200 -0.46 14.07 -16.07
C ASN A 200 -0.28 15.61 -16.05
N GLY A 201 0.79 16.14 -16.65
CA GLY A 201 1.06 17.58 -16.68
C GLY A 201 1.21 18.21 -15.28
N GLN A 202 1.86 17.52 -14.36
CA GLN A 202 2.12 18.04 -13.01
C GLN A 202 3.12 19.20 -13.02
N GLY A 203 2.94 20.15 -12.10
CA GLY A 203 3.75 21.35 -12.02
C GLY A 203 4.97 21.21 -11.10
N ALA A 204 5.69 22.33 -10.92
CA ALA A 204 6.94 22.36 -10.17
C ALA A 204 6.80 21.92 -8.70
N TRP A 205 5.66 22.17 -8.07
CA TRP A 205 5.42 21.81 -6.67
C TRP A 205 5.32 20.29 -6.49
N PHE A 206 4.71 19.58 -7.45
CA PHE A 206 4.70 18.12 -7.45
C PHE A 206 6.12 17.56 -7.59
N TYR A 207 6.93 18.07 -8.53
CA TYR A 207 8.30 17.58 -8.69
C TYR A 207 9.19 17.91 -7.50
N GLY A 208 9.12 19.14 -6.97
CA GLY A 208 9.94 19.58 -5.86
C GLY A 208 9.60 18.87 -4.54
N ILE A 209 8.31 18.71 -4.23
CA ILE A 209 7.88 18.11 -2.96
C ILE A 209 7.71 16.60 -3.10
N SER A 210 6.85 16.13 -4.02
CA SER A 210 6.57 14.69 -4.14
C SER A 210 7.75 13.93 -4.72
N VAL A 211 8.33 14.33 -5.86
CA VAL A 211 9.38 13.53 -6.51
C VAL A 211 10.73 13.65 -5.78
N VAL A 212 11.24 14.88 -5.62
CA VAL A 212 12.54 15.12 -4.96
C VAL A 212 12.44 14.79 -3.47
N GLY A 213 11.36 15.17 -2.79
CA GLY A 213 11.15 14.81 -1.38
C GLY A 213 11.08 13.30 -1.17
N SER A 214 10.39 12.56 -2.05
CA SER A 214 10.42 11.09 -2.01
C SER A 214 11.82 10.54 -2.23
N ALA A 215 12.56 11.03 -3.22
CA ALA A 215 13.93 10.58 -3.51
C ALA A 215 14.87 10.77 -2.31
N LEU A 216 14.83 11.94 -1.67
CA LEU A 216 15.64 12.23 -0.48
C LEU A 216 15.24 11.34 0.70
N HIS A 217 13.93 11.14 0.90
CA HIS A 217 13.44 10.31 2.00
C HIS A 217 13.81 8.83 1.84
N VAL A 218 13.65 8.25 0.64
CA VAL A 218 14.04 6.86 0.39
C VAL A 218 15.56 6.68 0.41
N LEU A 219 16.33 7.67 -0.06
CA LEU A 219 17.79 7.66 0.06
C LEU A 219 18.24 7.64 1.52
N TRP A 220 17.63 8.46 2.37
CA TRP A 220 17.86 8.44 3.81
C TRP A 220 17.46 7.09 4.41
N GLN A 221 16.28 6.56 4.08
CA GLN A 221 15.84 5.25 4.58
C GLN A 221 16.84 4.14 4.23
N LEU A 222 17.27 4.05 2.98
CA LEU A 222 18.16 2.98 2.51
C LEU A 222 19.60 3.14 3.01
N SER A 223 20.11 4.37 3.11
CA SER A 223 21.47 4.63 3.62
C SER A 223 21.62 4.37 5.12
N THR A 224 20.52 4.37 5.87
CA THR A 224 20.50 4.17 7.33
C THR A 224 19.76 2.90 7.76
N HIS A 225 19.41 2.04 6.79
CA HIS A 225 18.78 0.76 7.01
C HIS A 225 19.80 -0.27 7.54
N ASN A 226 19.49 -0.87 8.68
CA ASN A 226 20.24 -1.98 9.26
C ASN A 226 19.32 -3.21 9.36
N PRO A 227 19.45 -4.19 8.44
CA PRO A 227 18.57 -5.37 8.41
C PRO A 227 18.74 -6.28 9.63
N MET A 228 19.83 -6.12 10.40
CA MET A 228 20.09 -6.92 11.60
C MET A 228 19.44 -6.33 12.87
N SER A 229 18.89 -5.12 12.79
CA SER A 229 18.25 -4.45 13.92
C SER A 229 16.75 -4.36 13.69
N ALA A 230 15.97 -5.18 14.40
CA ALA A 230 14.52 -5.17 14.31
C ALA A 230 13.93 -3.77 14.62
N THR A 231 14.50 -3.07 15.60
CA THR A 231 14.12 -1.68 15.93
C THR A 231 14.35 -0.73 14.76
N ASN A 232 15.54 -0.77 14.14
CA ASN A 232 15.81 0.06 12.96
C ASN A 232 14.84 -0.29 11.82
N CYS A 233 14.64 -1.56 11.51
CA CYS A 233 13.69 -2.00 10.48
C CYS A 233 12.28 -1.46 10.75
N LYS A 234 11.82 -1.50 12.00
CA LYS A 234 10.53 -0.93 12.40
C LYS A 234 10.47 0.58 12.20
N GLU A 235 11.50 1.32 12.64
CA GLU A 235 11.57 2.78 12.48
C GLU A 235 11.57 3.19 11.00
N ARG A 236 12.32 2.46 10.16
CA ARG A 236 12.34 2.68 8.70
C ARG A 236 10.99 2.37 8.09
N PHE A 237 10.34 1.28 8.49
CA PHE A 237 8.98 0.99 8.06
C PHE A 237 7.99 2.09 8.45
N ASP A 238 7.94 2.48 9.74
CA ASP A 238 7.03 3.51 10.25
C ASP A 238 7.24 4.88 9.58
N SER A 239 8.48 5.21 9.20
CA SER A 239 8.78 6.45 8.49
C SER A 239 8.07 6.60 7.13
N ASN A 240 7.53 5.52 6.56
CA ASN A 240 6.74 5.60 5.32
C ASN A 240 5.41 6.34 5.48
N ILE A 241 4.92 6.52 6.71
CA ILE A 241 3.80 7.44 6.99
C ILE A 241 4.20 8.87 6.56
N LYS A 242 5.44 9.30 6.85
CA LYS A 242 5.96 10.60 6.43
C LYS A 242 6.13 10.67 4.92
N LEU A 243 6.58 9.60 4.28
CA LEU A 243 6.70 9.52 2.82
C LEU A 243 5.34 9.69 2.12
N GLY A 244 4.29 9.02 2.62
CA GLY A 244 2.93 9.24 2.14
C GLY A 244 2.48 10.69 2.31
N GLY A 245 2.81 11.30 3.45
CA GLY A 245 2.61 12.73 3.68
C GLY A 245 3.32 13.61 2.66
N ILE A 246 4.60 13.35 2.36
CA ILE A 246 5.40 14.09 1.36
C ILE A 246 4.72 14.03 -0.02
N VAL A 247 4.36 12.83 -0.47
CA VAL A 247 3.70 12.66 -1.78
C VAL A 247 2.37 13.40 -1.82
N ALA A 248 1.53 13.23 -0.79
CA ALA A 248 0.22 13.88 -0.71
C ALA A 248 0.31 15.40 -0.63
N SER A 249 1.27 15.94 0.14
CA SER A 249 1.49 17.39 0.25
C SER A 249 1.91 18.00 -1.07
N GLY A 250 2.82 17.38 -1.83
CA GLY A 250 3.21 17.91 -3.14
C GLY A 250 2.08 17.89 -4.16
N LEU A 251 1.26 16.82 -4.18
CA LEU A 251 0.05 16.77 -5.00
C LEU A 251 -0.96 17.85 -4.62
N PHE A 252 -1.19 18.07 -3.32
CA PHE A 252 -2.15 19.05 -2.84
C PHE A 252 -1.70 20.49 -3.13
N VAL A 253 -0.42 20.81 -2.90
CA VAL A 253 0.14 22.13 -3.19
C VAL A 253 0.14 22.41 -4.69
N ASP A 254 0.49 21.43 -5.53
CA ASP A 254 0.41 21.58 -7.00
C ASP A 254 -1.02 21.82 -7.47
N TYR A 255 -1.99 21.10 -6.90
CA TYR A 255 -3.40 21.32 -7.16
C TYR A 255 -3.84 22.75 -6.78
N LEU A 256 -3.49 23.24 -5.58
CA LEU A 256 -3.83 24.59 -5.16
C LEU A 256 -3.21 25.64 -6.07
N ALA A 257 -1.94 25.47 -6.44
CA ALA A 257 -1.25 26.39 -7.35
C ALA A 257 -1.92 26.48 -8.72
N LYS A 258 -2.55 25.40 -9.21
CA LYS A 258 -3.27 25.35 -10.50
C LYS A 258 -4.72 25.84 -10.44
N VAL A 259 -5.33 25.87 -9.26
CA VAL A 259 -6.74 26.26 -9.08
C VAL A 259 -6.87 27.71 -8.60
N VAL A 260 -5.85 28.23 -7.91
CA VAL A 260 -5.81 29.61 -7.41
C VAL A 260 -5.25 30.59 -8.44
N VAL A 261 -4.47 30.10 -9.42
CA VAL A 261 -3.97 30.85 -10.58
C VAL A 261 -4.89 30.62 -11.77
#